data_AF-A0A3D2EQE3-F1
#
_entry.id   AF-A0A3D2EQE3-F1
#
_cell.length_a   1.000
_cell.length_b   1.000
_cell.length_c   1.000
_cell.angle_alpha   90.00
_cell.angle_beta   90.00
_cell.angle_gamma   90.00
#
_symmetry.space_group_name_H-M   'P 1'
#
loop_
_entity.id
_entity.type
_entity.pdbx_description
1 polymer ?
#
loop_
_entity_poly.entity_id
_entity_poly.type
_entity_poly.pdbx_seq_one_letter_code
_entity_poly.pdbx_strand_id
1 'polypeptide(L)'
;DEADRMLDVGFRPQIQRIARACGTKRQTALYTATLTKGVRELAQSILQDPVNIGLAEPDTIPETIQHNLVFCDSHEHKLEVLDLMLTKSNMRQAL
;
A
#
# COMPACT_ATOMS: atom_id res chain seq x y z
N ASP A 1 5.73 -4.73 -9.57
CA ASP A 1 5.90 -4.24 -8.20
C ASP A 1 4.54 -3.76 -7.69
N GLU A 2 4.31 -3.71 -6.38
CA GLU A 2 3.04 -3.28 -5.75
C GLU A 2 1.78 -3.95 -6.35
N ALA A 3 1.77 -5.29 -6.41
CA ALA A 3 0.71 -6.02 -7.08
C ALA A 3 -0.70 -5.78 -6.48
N ASP A 4 -0.78 -5.59 -5.17
CA ASP A 4 -2.00 -5.19 -4.48
C ASP A 4 -2.52 -3.83 -4.95
N ARG A 5 -1.68 -2.79 -4.99
CA ARG A 5 -2.06 -1.46 -5.48
C ARG A 5 -2.51 -1.48 -6.94
N MET A 6 -1.81 -2.22 -7.78
CA MET A 6 -2.21 -2.36 -9.19
C MET A 6 -3.60 -3.00 -9.34
N LEU A 7 -3.97 -3.91 -8.44
CA LEU A 7 -5.31 -4.50 -8.44
C LEU A 7 -6.36 -3.54 -7.88
N ASP A 8 -6.04 -2.77 -6.85
CA ASP A 8 -6.94 -1.74 -6.29
C ASP A 8 -7.39 -0.73 -7.35
N VAL A 9 -6.48 -0.32 -8.23
CA VAL A 9 -6.76 0.62 -9.33
C VAL A 9 -7.27 -0.07 -10.61
N GLY A 10 -7.47 -1.40 -10.58
CA GLY A 10 -8.13 -2.14 -11.66
C GLY A 10 -7.23 -2.58 -12.82
N PHE A 11 -5.91 -2.63 -12.68
CA PHE A 11 -4.98 -2.99 -13.78
C PHE A 11 -4.91 -4.49 -14.12
N ARG A 12 -5.74 -5.34 -13.50
CA ARG A 12 -5.73 -6.80 -13.74
C ARG A 12 -5.75 -7.17 -15.23
N PRO A 13 -6.64 -6.62 -16.08
CA PRO A 13 -6.67 -6.96 -17.50
C PRO A 13 -5.38 -6.59 -18.25
N GLN A 14 -4.80 -5.44 -17.93
CA GLN A 14 -3.60 -4.92 -18.58
C GLN A 14 -2.38 -5.77 -18.21
N ILE A 15 -2.23 -6.15 -16.94
CA ILE A 15 -1.16 -7.04 -16.48
C ILE A 15 -1.24 -8.38 -17.22
N GLN A 16 -2.44 -8.98 -17.27
CA GLN A 16 -2.62 -10.25 -17.96
C GLN A 16 -2.33 -10.17 -19.46
N ARG A 17 -2.69 -9.07 -20.11
CA ARG A 17 -2.39 -8.83 -21.53
C ARG A 17 -0.89 -8.75 -21.77
N ILE A 18 -0.17 -7.96 -20.99
CA ILE A 18 1.30 -7.82 -21.09
C ILE A 18 1.97 -9.17 -20.79
N ALA A 19 1.54 -9.84 -19.72
CA ALA A 19 2.02 -11.16 -19.36
C ALA A 19 1.73 -12.23 -20.43
N ARG A 20 0.72 -12.08 -21.29
CA ARG A 20 0.55 -13.01 -22.43
C ARG A 20 1.50 -12.65 -23.58
N ALA A 21 1.70 -11.37 -23.84
CA ALA A 21 2.54 -10.89 -24.93
C ALA A 21 4.04 -11.21 -24.73
N CYS A 22 4.52 -11.28 -23.49
CA CYS A 22 5.94 -11.58 -23.19
C CYS A 22 6.33 -13.06 -23.37
N GLY A 23 5.41 -13.96 -23.78
CA GLY A 23 5.71 -15.37 -24.01
C GLY A 23 5.93 -16.20 -22.72
N THR A 24 6.05 -17.52 -22.84
CA THR A 24 6.08 -18.44 -21.68
C THR A 24 7.48 -18.66 -21.10
N LYS A 25 8.53 -18.61 -21.93
CA LYS A 25 9.93 -18.71 -21.47
C LYS A 25 10.42 -17.37 -20.91
N ARG A 26 10.03 -17.07 -19.67
CA ARG A 26 10.53 -15.90 -18.93
C ARG A 26 10.59 -16.18 -17.44
N GLN A 27 11.43 -15.40 -16.75
CA GLN A 27 11.37 -15.28 -15.31
C GLN A 27 10.44 -14.11 -14.95
N THR A 28 9.47 -14.36 -14.07
CA THR A 28 8.55 -13.34 -13.56
C THR A 28 8.73 -13.25 -12.05
N ALA A 29 8.90 -12.04 -11.52
CA ALA A 29 8.88 -11.78 -10.09
C ALA A 29 7.67 -10.92 -9.74
N LEU A 30 6.99 -11.25 -8.64
CA LEU A 30 5.86 -10.49 -8.11
C LEU A 30 6.21 -10.00 -6.72
N TYR A 31 6.08 -8.69 -6.51
CA TYR A 31 6.29 -8.02 -5.24
C TYR A 31 4.96 -7.40 -4.81
N THR A 32 4.62 -7.58 -3.54
CA THR A 32 3.35 -7.12 -2.95
C THR A 32 3.55 -6.94 -1.45
N ALA A 33 2.92 -5.92 -0.86
CA ALA A 33 2.91 -5.76 0.59
C ALA A 33 1.86 -6.68 1.23
N THR A 34 0.72 -6.84 0.55
CA THR A 34 -0.39 -7.67 1.04
C THR A 34 -0.66 -8.86 0.11
N LEU A 35 -0.94 -10.03 0.70
CA LEU A 35 -1.30 -11.24 -0.03
C LEU A 35 -2.82 -11.43 -0.05
N THR A 36 -3.54 -10.51 -0.70
CA THR A 36 -4.99 -10.62 -0.90
C THR A 36 -5.35 -11.79 -1.84
N LYS A 37 -6.63 -12.20 -1.87
CA LYS A 37 -7.10 -13.24 -2.78
C LYS A 37 -6.81 -12.89 -4.26
N GLY A 38 -7.03 -11.64 -4.64
CA GLY A 38 -6.78 -11.17 -6.02
C GLY A 38 -5.31 -11.27 -6.42
N VAL A 39 -4.39 -10.94 -5.50
CA VAL A 39 -2.95 -11.06 -5.74
C VAL A 39 -2.54 -12.53 -5.90
N ARG A 40 -3.08 -13.45 -5.09
CA ARG A 40 -2.81 -14.89 -5.23
C ARG A 40 -3.29 -15.43 -6.58
N GLU A 41 -4.50 -15.05 -7.00
CA GLU A 41 -5.02 -15.43 -8.33
C GLU A 41 -4.16 -14.87 -9.46
N LEU A 42 -3.71 -13.62 -9.34
CA LEU A 42 -2.81 -13.01 -10.32
C LEU A 42 -1.49 -13.79 -10.39
N ALA A 43 -0.88 -14.07 -9.24
CA ALA A 43 0.38 -14.82 -9.12
C ALA A 43 0.27 -16.19 -9.81
N GLN A 44 -0.80 -16.95 -9.54
CA GLN A 44 -1.06 -18.24 -10.18
C GLN A 44 -1.19 -18.14 -11.71
N SER A 45 -1.62 -16.99 -12.23
CA SER A 45 -1.82 -16.79 -13.67
C SER A 45 -0.57 -16.34 -14.44
N ILE A 46 0.43 -15.75 -13.77
CA ILE A 46 1.60 -15.15 -14.44
C ILE A 46 2.95 -15.73 -14.00
N LEU A 47 2.99 -16.46 -12.89
CA LEU A 47 4.18 -17.12 -12.36
C LEU A 47 4.19 -18.61 -12.74
N GLN A 48 5.39 -19.17 -12.83
CA GLN A 48 5.60 -20.59 -13.06
C GLN A 48 6.48 -21.12 -11.93
N ASP A 49 5.96 -22.08 -11.16
CA ASP A 49 6.63 -22.69 -10.00
C ASP A 49 7.34 -21.68 -9.07
N PRO A 50 6.62 -20.67 -8.52
CA PRO A 50 7.26 -19.60 -7.77
C PRO A 50 7.69 -20.05 -6.36
N VAL A 51 8.87 -19.59 -5.95
CA VAL A 51 9.28 -19.62 -4.54
C VAL A 51 8.60 -18.44 -3.82
N ASN A 52 7.86 -18.74 -2.75
CA ASN A 52 7.23 -17.72 -1.92
C ASN A 52 8.16 -17.33 -0.77
N ILE A 53 8.50 -16.05 -0.70
CA ILE A 53 9.29 -15.47 0.39
C ILE A 53 8.42 -14.42 1.07
N GLY A 54 8.07 -14.66 2.32
CA GLY A 54 7.29 -13.73 3.14
C GLY A 54 8.11 -13.31 4.36
N LEU A 55 8.24 -12.01 4.56
CA LEU A 55 8.70 -11.45 5.84
C LEU A 55 7.45 -11.40 6.73
N ALA A 56 7.31 -12.38 7.62
CA ALA A 56 6.24 -12.39 8.58
C ALA A 56 6.55 -11.36 9.67
N GLU A 57 6.00 -10.16 9.54
CA GLU A 57 5.67 -9.34 10.70
C GLU A 57 4.18 -8.97 10.59
N PRO A 58 3.37 -9.22 11.63
CA PRO A 58 2.02 -8.68 11.68
C PRO A 58 2.09 -7.16 11.57
N ASP A 59 0.98 -6.53 11.14
CA ASP A 59 0.79 -5.08 11.02
C ASP A 59 1.04 -4.33 12.35
N THR A 60 2.27 -4.32 12.86
CA THR A 60 2.69 -3.49 13.97
C THR A 60 2.90 -2.11 13.41
N ILE A 61 1.93 -1.23 13.66
CA ILE A 61 2.16 0.21 13.67
C ILE A 61 3.48 0.43 14.41
N PRO A 62 4.52 1.00 13.77
CA PRO A 62 5.80 1.17 14.42
C PRO A 62 5.62 1.90 15.75
N GLU A 63 6.15 1.36 16.85
CA GLU A 63 6.02 1.96 18.19
C GLU A 63 6.57 3.40 18.25
N THR A 64 7.39 3.77 17.26
CA THR A 64 7.95 5.11 17.09
C THR A 64 6.94 6.15 16.60
N ILE A 65 5.77 5.75 16.09
CA ILE A 65 4.75 6.68 15.59
C ILE A 65 3.75 6.99 16.71
N GLN A 66 3.68 8.27 17.08
CA GLN A 66 2.66 8.77 18.01
C GLN A 66 1.38 9.13 17.26
N HIS A 67 0.29 8.44 17.58
CA HIS A 67 -1.04 8.71 17.02
C HIS A 67 -1.87 9.52 18.02
N ASN A 68 -2.32 10.71 17.64
CA ASN A 68 -3.18 11.57 18.45
C ASN A 68 -4.51 11.83 17.73
N LEU A 69 -5.62 11.80 18.47
CA LEU A 69 -6.95 12.15 17.97
C LEU A 69 -7.41 13.44 18.66
N VAL A 70 -7.82 14.43 17.87
CA VAL A 70 -8.42 15.67 18.37
C VAL A 70 -9.83 15.81 17.79
N PHE A 71 -10.83 15.79 18.66
CA PHE A 71 -12.21 15.98 18.27
C PHE A 71 -12.50 17.46 18.07
N CYS A 72 -13.13 17.80 16.94
CA CYS A 72 -13.56 19.15 16.61
C CYS A 72 -15.07 19.10 16.36
N ASP A 73 -15.81 20.05 16.92
CA ASP A 73 -17.27 20.15 16.83
C ASP A 73 -17.75 20.95 15.60
N SER A 74 -16.83 21.64 14.93
CA SER A 74 -17.09 22.38 13.69
C SER A 74 -15.86 22.42 12.78
N HIS A 75 -16.08 22.83 11.53
CA HIS A 75 -14.99 23.05 10.59
C HIS A 75 -14.06 24.20 11.04
N GLU A 76 -14.63 25.26 11.61
CA GLU A 76 -13.89 26.41 12.12
C GLU A 76 -12.97 26.01 13.29
N HIS A 77 -13.51 25.30 14.27
CA HIS A 77 -12.72 24.75 15.38
C HIS A 77 -11.57 23.84 14.89
N LYS A 78 -11.80 23.03 13.85
CA LYS A 78 -10.73 22.22 13.25
C LYS A 78 -9.59 23.08 12.67
N LEU A 79 -9.91 24.19 12.02
CA LEU A 79 -8.91 25.11 11.47
C LEU A 79 -8.14 25.83 12.58
N GLU A 80 -8.81 26.25 13.65
CA GLU A 80 -8.17 26.88 14.81
C GLU A 80 -7.20 25.92 15.53
N VAL A 81 -7.61 24.66 15.71
CA VAL A 81 -6.75 23.62 16.28
C VAL A 81 -5.55 23.35 15.38
N LEU A 82 -5.75 23.29 14.06
CA LEU A 82 -4.66 23.11 13.11
C LEU A 82 -3.66 24.28 13.16
N ASP A 83 -4.14 25.52 13.18
CA ASP A 83 -3.30 26.71 13.31
C ASP A 83 -2.50 26.69 14.63
N LEU A 84 -3.16 26.34 15.74
CA LEU A 84 -2.50 26.20 17.03
C LEU A 84 -1.43 25.09 17.01
N MET A 85 -1.70 23.96 16.35
CA MET A 85 -0.72 22.89 16.18
C MET A 85 0.47 23.36 15.33
N LEU A 86 0.24 24.03 14.21
CA LEU A 86 1.31 24.50 13.32
C LEU A 86 2.18 25.58 13.98
N THR A 87 1.59 26.45 14.80
CA THR A 87 2.27 27.62 15.38
C THR A 87 2.92 27.33 16.73
N LYS A 88 2.31 26.50 17.59
CA LYS A 88 2.79 26.25 18.96
C LYS A 88 3.57 24.96 19.13
N SER A 89 3.48 24.02 18.20
CA SER A 89 4.33 22.83 18.24
C SER A 89 5.70 23.14 17.61
N ASN A 90 6.74 22.47 18.08
CA ASN A 90 8.07 22.51 17.42
C ASN A 90 8.05 21.65 16.13
N MET A 91 7.00 21.80 15.31
CA MET A 91 6.82 21.04 14.09
C MET A 91 7.80 21.51 13.03
N ARG A 92 8.59 20.56 12.53
CA ARG A 92 9.63 20.83 11.53
C ARG A 92 9.09 20.79 10.10
N GLN A 93 8.02 20.02 9.86
CA GLN A 93 7.39 19.84 8.56
C GLN A 93 5.94 19.37 8.73
N ALA A 94 5.05 19.90 7.89
CA ALA A 94 3.69 19.40 7.67
C ALA A 94 3.51 19.20 6.15
N LEU A 95 2.94 18.07 5.73
CA LEU A 95 2.73 17.67 4.33
C LEU A 95 1.25 17.67 3.97
#